data_AF-A0A6D2HEJ0-F1
#
_entry.id   AF-A0A6D2HEJ0-F1
#
_cell.length_a   1.000
_cell.length_b   1.000
_cell.length_c   1.000
_cell.angle_alpha   90.00
_cell.angle_beta   90.00
_cell.angle_gamma   90.00
#
_symmetry.space_group_name_H-M   'P 1'
#
loop_
_entity.id
_entity.type
_entity.pdbx_description
1 polymer ?
#
loop_
_entity_poly.entity_id
_entity_poly.type
_entity_poly.pdbx_seq_one_letter_code
_entity_poly.pdbx_strand_id
1 'polypeptide(L)'
;MDLIQSYDEEAVSSSPESSPPRMLKAKSSAPEVDDTALALTLWAPIYGPAHPYAKDGIAQGMRNHKLGFVEDASIGSFVFDEQYNTFHKYGYAADPSGLNYVGDMEALKQNDGGSVYNIPQSEQKRRKLEMKKEEEGKERA
;
A
#
# COMPACT_ATOMS: atom_id res chain seq x y z
N MET A 1 -87.29 -19.35 -3.56
CA MET A 1 -87.07 -20.74 -3.94
C MET A 1 -85.75 -20.82 -4.69
N ASP A 2 -84.61 -21.27 -4.18
CA ASP A 2 -84.08 -21.41 -2.83
C ASP A 2 -82.55 -21.48 -2.97
N LEU A 3 -81.90 -21.20 -1.85
CA LEU A 3 -80.48 -21.07 -1.55
C LEU A 3 -79.58 -22.30 -1.88
N ILE A 4 -78.31 -21.99 -2.17
CA ILE A 4 -77.07 -22.54 -1.54
C ILE A 4 -76.20 -23.63 -2.25
N GLN A 5 -74.97 -23.18 -2.53
CA GLN A 5 -73.63 -23.79 -2.37
C GLN A 5 -73.20 -25.01 -3.20
N SER A 6 -72.28 -24.74 -4.13
CA SER A 6 -71.02 -25.50 -4.24
C SER A 6 -69.89 -24.52 -4.58
N TYR A 7 -69.06 -24.24 -3.60
CA TYR A 7 -67.75 -23.60 -3.77
C TYR A 7 -66.78 -24.67 -4.25
N ASP A 8 -66.00 -24.41 -5.30
CA ASP A 8 -64.72 -25.08 -5.51
C ASP A 8 -63.77 -24.20 -6.34
N GLU A 9 -62.59 -24.02 -5.73
CA GLU A 9 -61.26 -23.78 -6.31
C GLU A 9 -60.90 -22.42 -6.96
N GLU A 10 -60.46 -21.51 -6.09
CA GLU A 10 -59.14 -20.84 -6.13
C GLU A 10 -58.37 -20.91 -7.46
N ALA A 11 -58.53 -19.90 -8.30
CA ALA A 11 -57.53 -19.53 -9.31
C ALA A 11 -56.91 -18.18 -8.92
N VAL A 12 -56.05 -18.20 -7.91
CA VAL A 12 -55.12 -17.11 -7.63
C VAL A 12 -54.19 -16.99 -8.83
N SER A 13 -54.36 -15.93 -9.62
CA SER A 13 -53.41 -15.53 -10.65
C SER A 13 -52.12 -15.05 -9.96
N SER A 14 -51.26 -15.98 -9.55
CA SER A 14 -49.93 -15.67 -9.05
C SER A 14 -49.02 -15.35 -10.25
N SER A 15 -48.77 -14.06 -10.46
CA SER A 15 -47.72 -13.62 -11.39
C SER A 15 -46.35 -14.14 -10.89
N PRO A 16 -45.54 -14.81 -11.73
CA PRO A 16 -44.27 -15.39 -11.31
C PRO A 16 -43.07 -14.42 -11.42
N GLU A 17 -43.28 -13.10 -11.37
CA GLU A 17 -42.26 -12.13 -11.76
C GLU A 17 -42.03 -11.07 -10.67
N SER A 18 -41.43 -11.44 -9.53
CA SER A 18 -40.66 -10.49 -8.70
C SER A 18 -39.98 -11.20 -7.53
N SER A 19 -39.09 -12.16 -7.81
CA SER A 19 -38.03 -12.45 -6.82
C SER A 19 -37.06 -11.26 -6.82
N PRO A 20 -36.71 -10.67 -5.67
CA PRO A 20 -35.67 -9.64 -5.63
C PRO A 20 -34.40 -10.21 -6.26
N PRO A 21 -33.66 -9.43 -7.06
CA PRO A 21 -32.46 -9.92 -7.71
C PRO A 21 -31.52 -10.46 -6.62
N ARG A 22 -31.26 -11.77 -6.64
CA ARG A 22 -30.20 -12.37 -5.82
C ARG A 22 -28.90 -11.75 -6.31
N MET A 23 -28.40 -10.76 -5.58
CA MET A 23 -27.04 -10.28 -5.76
C MET A 23 -26.11 -11.47 -5.54
N LEU A 24 -25.62 -12.04 -6.64
CA LEU A 24 -24.58 -13.05 -6.60
C LEU A 24 -23.36 -12.38 -5.99
N LYS A 25 -22.87 -12.93 -4.88
CA LYS A 25 -21.63 -12.48 -4.23
C LYS A 25 -20.54 -12.44 -5.31
N ALA A 26 -19.90 -11.27 -5.48
CA ALA A 26 -18.80 -11.13 -6.41
C ALA A 26 -17.75 -12.21 -6.08
N LYS A 27 -17.38 -13.02 -7.07
CA LYS A 27 -16.35 -14.05 -6.89
C LYS A 27 -15.00 -13.35 -6.78
N SER A 28 -14.49 -13.17 -5.57
CA SER A 28 -13.09 -12.83 -5.34
C SER A 28 -12.24 -14.08 -5.60
N SER A 29 -11.05 -13.92 -6.19
CA SER A 29 -10.09 -15.05 -6.27
C SER A 29 -9.42 -15.31 -4.93
N ALA A 30 -9.50 -14.35 -3.99
CA ALA A 30 -9.00 -14.49 -2.64
C ALA A 30 -9.97 -15.38 -1.82
N PRO A 31 -9.45 -16.36 -1.07
CA PRO A 31 -10.26 -17.13 -0.13
C PRO A 31 -10.88 -16.19 0.91
N GLU A 32 -12.14 -16.41 1.25
CA GLU A 32 -12.78 -15.79 2.42
C GLU A 32 -12.06 -16.35 3.66
N VAL A 33 -11.48 -15.47 4.48
CA VAL A 33 -10.66 -15.86 5.64
C VAL A 33 -11.46 -15.58 6.90
N ASP A 34 -11.77 -16.63 7.68
CA ASP A 34 -12.37 -16.49 9.00
C ASP A 34 -11.37 -15.84 9.98
N ASP A 35 -11.87 -15.03 10.93
CA ASP A 35 -11.10 -14.18 11.86
C ASP A 35 -10.04 -14.89 12.73
N THR A 36 -9.90 -16.21 12.61
CA THR A 36 -8.99 -17.05 13.39
C THR A 36 -7.91 -17.74 12.55
N ALA A 37 -7.82 -17.45 11.26
CA ALA A 37 -6.80 -18.06 10.41
C ALA A 37 -5.40 -17.83 10.98
N LEU A 38 -4.69 -18.93 11.27
CA LEU A 38 -3.34 -18.88 11.80
C LEU A 38 -2.39 -18.29 10.75
N ALA A 39 -1.42 -17.49 11.19
CA ALA A 39 -0.40 -16.90 10.33
C ALA A 39 0.33 -17.95 9.46
N LEU A 40 0.50 -19.17 9.99
CA LEU A 40 1.09 -20.29 9.26
C LEU A 40 0.24 -20.75 8.07
N THR A 41 -1.08 -20.74 8.20
CA THR A 41 -1.99 -21.17 7.13
C THR A 41 -2.08 -20.09 6.04
N LEU A 42 -2.14 -18.82 6.44
CA LEU A 42 -2.22 -17.70 5.49
C LEU A 42 -0.90 -17.52 4.71
N TRP A 43 0.24 -17.75 5.35
CA TRP A 43 1.57 -17.61 4.75
C TRP A 43 2.14 -18.92 4.18
N ALA A 44 1.32 -19.97 4.09
CA ALA A 44 1.76 -21.25 3.55
C ALA A 44 2.18 -21.10 2.06
N PRO A 45 3.33 -21.65 1.65
CA PRO A 45 3.76 -21.56 0.25
C PRO A 45 2.82 -22.37 -0.66
N ILE A 46 2.66 -21.92 -1.90
CA ILE A 46 1.89 -22.63 -2.91
C ILE A 46 2.73 -23.78 -3.46
N TYR A 47 2.20 -25.00 -3.39
CA TYR A 47 2.87 -26.22 -3.85
C TYR A 47 2.55 -26.54 -5.32
N GLY A 48 3.53 -27.05 -6.06
CA GLY A 48 3.40 -27.48 -7.46
C GLY A 48 4.35 -26.73 -8.41
N PRO A 49 4.57 -27.25 -9.64
CA PRO A 49 5.41 -26.58 -10.62
C PRO A 49 4.76 -25.29 -11.12
N ALA A 50 5.58 -24.26 -11.37
CA ALA A 50 5.11 -23.02 -11.99
C ALA A 50 4.55 -23.29 -13.39
N HIS A 51 3.49 -22.58 -13.77
CA HIS A 51 2.84 -22.78 -15.05
C HIS A 51 3.75 -22.28 -16.20
N PRO A 52 4.05 -23.11 -17.23
CA PRO A 52 5.08 -22.80 -18.23
C PRO A 52 4.80 -21.56 -19.13
N TYR A 53 3.53 -21.20 -19.32
CA TYR A 53 3.12 -20.08 -20.18
C TYR A 53 2.71 -18.83 -19.41
N ALA A 54 2.49 -18.94 -18.10
CA ALA A 54 2.34 -17.79 -17.22
C ALA A 54 3.68 -17.53 -16.57
N LYS A 55 4.59 -16.84 -17.28
CA LYS A 55 5.96 -16.55 -16.82
C LYS A 55 5.99 -15.84 -15.46
N ASP A 56 4.96 -15.03 -15.19
CA ASP A 56 4.79 -14.34 -13.90
C ASP A 56 4.01 -15.17 -12.87
N GLY A 57 3.46 -16.33 -13.24
CA GLY A 57 2.70 -17.20 -12.35
C GLY A 57 1.60 -16.49 -11.56
N ILE A 58 1.45 -16.84 -10.28
CA ILE A 58 0.59 -16.16 -9.29
C ILE A 58 0.86 -14.64 -9.23
N ALA A 59 2.09 -14.19 -9.53
CA ALA A 59 2.46 -12.79 -9.49
C ALA A 59 1.80 -11.94 -10.58
N GLN A 60 1.30 -12.54 -11.68
CA GLN A 60 0.41 -11.83 -12.62
C GLN A 60 -0.88 -11.37 -11.91
N GLY A 61 -1.41 -12.21 -11.02
CA GLY A 61 -2.60 -11.92 -10.21
C GLY A 61 -2.35 -10.98 -9.03
N MET A 62 -1.09 -10.71 -8.68
CA MET A 62 -0.73 -9.78 -7.61
C MET A 62 -0.69 -8.31 -8.07
N ARG A 63 -0.89 -8.03 -9.36
CA ARG A 63 -0.96 -6.65 -9.86
C ARG A 63 -2.39 -6.13 -9.75
N ASN A 64 -2.55 -4.99 -9.06
CA ASN A 64 -3.82 -4.25 -9.03
C ASN A 64 -3.96 -3.34 -10.27
N HIS A 65 -2.84 -2.83 -10.78
CA HIS A 65 -2.77 -1.94 -11.94
C HIS A 65 -1.87 -2.51 -13.05
N LYS A 66 -2.04 -2.04 -14.29
CA LYS A 66 -1.28 -2.52 -15.46
C LYS A 66 0.25 -2.54 -15.28
N LEU A 67 0.79 -1.61 -14.48
CA LEU A 67 2.23 -1.47 -14.24
C LEU A 67 2.70 -2.09 -12.92
N GLY A 68 1.80 -2.46 -12.01
CA GLY A 68 2.21 -2.93 -10.68
C GLY A 68 1.08 -2.95 -9.65
N PHE A 69 1.45 -2.99 -8.39
CA PHE A 69 0.55 -2.96 -7.26
C PHE A 69 0.59 -1.59 -6.60
N VAL A 70 -0.58 -1.00 -6.35
CA VAL A 70 -0.74 0.28 -5.68
C VAL A 70 -1.71 0.06 -4.53
N GLU A 71 -1.30 0.44 -3.34
CA GLU A 71 -2.06 0.39 -2.09
C GLU A 71 -1.95 1.72 -1.35
N ASP A 72 -2.95 2.01 -0.51
CA ASP A 72 -2.94 3.19 0.34
C ASP A 72 -1.99 2.94 1.51
N ALA A 73 -0.88 3.68 1.54
CA ALA A 73 0.10 3.63 2.62
C ALA A 73 -0.18 4.69 3.69
N SER A 74 -0.15 4.29 4.96
CA SER A 74 -0.28 5.21 6.10
C SER A 74 1.09 5.66 6.60
N ILE A 75 1.74 6.56 5.88
CA ILE A 75 3.04 7.14 6.23
C ILE A 75 2.83 8.53 6.85
N GLY A 76 3.55 8.84 7.93
CA GLY A 76 3.50 10.17 8.52
C GLY A 76 4.11 11.22 7.58
N SER A 77 3.41 12.34 7.35
CA SER A 77 3.88 13.42 6.45
C SER A 77 5.31 13.87 6.76
N PHE A 78 5.63 14.04 8.05
CA PHE A 78 6.97 14.45 8.47
C PHE A 78 8.05 13.41 8.10
N VAL A 79 7.76 12.12 8.27
CA VAL A 79 8.70 11.04 7.95
C VAL A 79 8.93 10.99 6.43
N PHE A 80 7.88 11.18 5.64
CA PHE A 80 8.01 11.25 4.19
C PHE A 80 8.89 12.43 3.76
N ASP A 81 8.61 13.63 4.25
CA ASP A 81 9.36 14.84 3.90
C ASP A 81 10.83 14.76 4.36
N GLU A 82 11.08 14.19 5.54
CA GLU A 82 12.42 13.91 6.05
C GLU A 82 13.22 13.01 5.14
N GLN A 83 12.66 11.86 4.74
CA GLN A 83 13.35 10.91 3.87
C GLN A 83 13.51 11.48 2.45
N TYR A 84 12.48 12.15 1.92
CA TYR A 84 12.54 12.81 0.61
C TYR A 84 13.66 13.85 0.54
N ASN A 85 13.75 14.73 1.54
CA ASN A 85 14.77 15.77 1.58
C ASN A 85 16.17 15.20 1.84
N THR A 86 16.27 14.13 2.64
CA THR A 86 17.54 13.43 2.88
C THR A 86 18.07 12.80 1.60
N PHE A 87 17.21 12.16 0.81
CA PHE A 87 17.59 11.62 -0.50
C PHE A 87 18.04 12.72 -1.45
N HIS A 88 17.31 13.83 -1.54
CA HIS A 88 17.67 14.93 -2.44
C HIS A 88 18.96 15.65 -2.04
N LYS A 89 19.30 15.67 -0.74
CA LYS A 89 20.49 16.37 -0.24
C LYS A 89 21.75 15.50 -0.22
N TYR A 90 21.63 14.26 0.25
CA TYR A 90 22.77 13.36 0.48
C TYR A 90 22.78 12.14 -0.43
N GLY A 91 21.72 11.91 -1.21
CA GLY A 91 21.63 10.79 -2.14
C GLY A 91 21.23 9.46 -1.52
N TYR A 92 20.89 9.42 -0.23
CA TYR A 92 20.39 8.21 0.44
C TYR A 92 19.12 8.47 1.26
N ALA A 93 18.32 7.42 1.45
CA ALA A 93 17.17 7.42 2.35
C ALA A 93 16.85 6.00 2.83
N ALA A 94 16.03 5.90 3.88
CA ALA A 94 15.48 4.63 4.31
C ALA A 94 14.49 4.09 3.27
N ASP A 95 14.59 2.78 2.96
CA ASP A 95 13.61 2.07 2.14
C ASP A 95 12.24 2.11 2.84
N PRO A 96 11.15 2.53 2.17
CA PRO A 96 9.80 2.47 2.75
C PRO A 96 9.37 1.04 3.15
N SER A 97 10.03 0.00 2.61
CA SER A 97 9.84 -1.41 3.02
C SER A 97 10.47 -1.74 4.39
N GLY A 98 11.25 -0.81 4.97
CA GLY A 98 11.59 -0.78 6.40
C GLY A 98 12.87 -1.49 6.84
N LEU A 99 13.63 -2.12 5.95
CA LEU A 99 14.80 -2.94 6.33
C LEU A 99 16.15 -2.47 5.77
N ASN A 100 16.13 -1.62 4.74
CA ASN A 100 17.34 -1.26 4.00
C ASN A 100 17.45 0.25 3.79
N TYR A 101 18.61 0.69 3.34
CA TYR A 101 18.80 2.03 2.77
C TYR A 101 18.92 1.93 1.26
N VAL A 102 18.45 2.96 0.57
CA VAL A 102 18.51 3.07 -0.89
C VAL A 102 19.32 4.31 -1.28
N GLY A 103 20.07 4.22 -2.38
CA GLY A 103 20.88 5.32 -2.92
C GLY A 103 22.38 5.18 -2.63
N ASP A 104 23.02 6.27 -2.23
CA ASP A 104 24.46 6.35 -2.01
C ASP A 104 24.89 5.81 -0.63
N MET A 105 25.50 4.62 -0.65
CA MET A 105 25.98 3.93 0.54
C MET A 105 27.25 4.55 1.13
N GLU A 106 28.02 5.33 0.37
CA GLU A 106 29.23 5.99 0.85
C GLU A 106 28.87 7.21 1.71
N ALA A 107 27.97 8.06 1.19
CA ALA A 107 27.41 9.18 1.93
C ALA A 107 26.67 8.73 3.21
N LEU A 108 25.98 7.59 3.15
CA LEU A 108 25.33 6.98 4.31
C LEU A 108 26.34 6.67 5.44
N LYS A 109 27.49 6.07 5.09
CA LYS A 109 28.55 5.75 6.06
C LYS A 109 29.22 7.00 6.62
N GLN A 110 29.41 8.02 5.79
CA GLN A 110 30.04 9.28 6.20
C GLN A 110 29.17 10.07 7.18
N ASN A 111 27.85 10.03 7.00
CA ASN A 111 26.87 10.76 7.82
C ASN A 111 26.20 9.89 8.89
N ASP A 112 26.66 8.65 9.08
CA ASP A 112 26.14 7.68 10.06
C ASP A 112 24.60 7.48 9.99
N GLY A 113 24.04 7.53 8.78
CA GLY A 113 22.59 7.41 8.57
C GLY A 113 21.76 8.61 9.05
N GLY A 114 22.38 9.72 9.42
CA GLY A 114 21.69 10.93 9.87
C GLY A 114 20.80 11.54 8.78
N SER A 115 19.63 12.06 9.17
CA SER A 115 18.75 12.79 8.25
C SER A 115 19.15 14.26 8.13
N VAL A 116 18.53 14.96 7.17
CA VAL A 116 18.70 16.42 7.01
C VAL A 116 18.22 17.20 8.23
N TYR A 117 17.26 16.68 9.00
CA TYR A 117 16.73 17.36 10.18
C TYR A 117 17.48 17.02 11.47
N ASN A 118 18.18 15.88 11.52
CA ASN A 118 18.90 15.42 12.70
C ASN A 118 20.39 15.82 12.72
N ILE A 119 20.70 17.04 12.25
CA ILE A 119 22.08 17.54 12.20
C ILE A 119 22.57 17.86 13.62
N PRO A 120 23.73 17.32 14.07
CA PRO A 120 24.26 17.61 15.39
C PRO A 120 24.57 19.11 15.55
N GLN A 121 24.38 19.63 16.77
CA GLN A 121 24.59 21.05 17.10
C GLN A 121 25.99 21.58 16.74
N SER A 122 27.01 20.72 16.72
CA SER A 122 28.37 21.05 16.29
C SER A 122 28.45 21.41 14.80
N GLU A 123 27.80 20.62 13.94
CA GLU A 123 27.69 20.89 12.49
C GLU A 123 26.87 22.16 12.23
N GLN A 124 25.77 22.36 12.96
CA GLN A 124 24.98 23.59 12.85
C GLN A 124 25.81 24.85 13.16
N LYS A 125 26.63 24.80 14.21
CA LYS A 125 27.55 25.89 14.57
C LYS A 125 28.62 26.13 13.50
N ARG A 126 29.19 25.07 12.90
CA ARG A 126 30.18 25.20 11.83
C ARG A 126 29.58 25.88 10.60
N ARG A 127 28.40 25.43 10.15
CA ARG A 127 27.71 26.00 8.98
C ARG A 127 27.35 27.48 9.17
N LYS A 128 26.91 27.88 10.38
CA LYS A 128 26.60 29.28 10.66
C LYS A 128 27.82 30.20 10.55
N LEU A 129 29.00 29.72 10.97
CA LEU A 129 30.26 30.46 10.84
C LEU A 129 30.73 30.56 9.39
N GLU A 130 30.57 29.49 8.60
CA GLU A 130 30.89 29.46 7.17
C GLU A 130 29.99 30.44 6.38
N MET A 131 28.67 30.42 6.63
CA MET A 131 27.75 31.37 6.00
C MET A 131 28.09 32.83 6.33
N LYS A 132 28.42 33.13 7.59
CA LYS A 132 28.83 34.47 8.00
C LYS A 132 30.10 34.94 7.27
N LYS A 133 31.08 34.04 7.08
CA LYS A 133 32.30 34.35 6.31
C LYS A 133 32.01 34.57 4.83
N GLU A 134 31.09 33.83 4.22
CA GLU A 134 30.69 34.04 2.83
C GLU A 134 29.97 35.37 2.62
N GLU A 135 29.09 35.78 3.53
CA GLU A 135 28.45 37.09 3.50
C GLU A 135 29.48 38.22 3.64
N GLU A 136 30.38 38.14 4.62
CA GLU A 136 31.46 39.14 4.80
C GLU A 136 32.43 39.18 3.60
N GLY A 137 32.62 38.07 2.89
CA GLY A 137 33.41 38.00 1.67
C GLY A 137 32.73 38.65 0.45
N LYS A 138 31.39 38.59 0.37
CA LYS A 138 30.61 39.24 -0.69
C LYS A 138 30.44 40.74 -0.49
N GLU A 139 30.38 41.23 0.75
CA GLU A 139 30.32 42.68 1.03
C GLU A 139 31.66 43.40 0.80
N ARG A 140 32.77 42.67 0.72
CA ARG A 140 34.13 43.22 0.50
C ARG A 140 34.59 43.17 -0.97
N ALA A 141 33.77 42.61 -1.86
CA ALA A 141 34.02 42.55 -3.31
C ALA A 141 33.13 43.56 -4.05
#